data_AF-A0A353Y1A0-F1
#
_entry.id   AF-A0A353Y1A0-F1
#
_cell.length_a   1.000
_cell.length_b   1.000
_cell.length_c   1.000
_cell.angle_alpha   90.00
_cell.angle_beta   90.00
_cell.angle_gamma   90.00
#
_symmetry.space_group_name_H-M   'P 1'
#
loop_
_entity.id
_entity.type
_entity.pdbx_description
1 polymer ?
#
loop_
_entity_poly.entity_id
_entity_poly.type
_entity_poly.pdbx_seq_one_letter_code
_entity_poly.pdbx_strand_id
1 'polypeptide(L)'
;MAVFVESATVTHGIQLAVAPVFLLTAVSGMIGAVAGRLSRIIDRGRVLEEKLRLDAEPVLAPQWNAELGMLRTRGRLANSTIGLLTLCAFMIGLTIVILFLGETTALRVDRYAIYAFLAGVSCFMAALCCFFAETLLATRVLKFGQAED
;
A
#
# COMPACT_ATOMS: atom_id res chain seq x y z
N MET A 1 -45.41 13.13 0.26
CA MET A 1 -44.04 13.50 0.71
C MET A 1 -43.06 12.71 -0.15
N ALA A 2 -42.89 13.17 -1.39
CA ALA A 2 -41.93 12.56 -2.31
C ALA A 2 -40.58 13.22 -2.05
N VAL A 3 -39.62 12.43 -1.60
CA VAL A 3 -38.21 12.84 -1.50
C VAL A 3 -37.67 12.88 -2.92
N PHE A 4 -38.03 13.92 -3.67
CA PHE A 4 -37.29 14.28 -4.87
C PHE A 4 -35.98 14.87 -4.40
N VAL A 5 -34.99 14.01 -4.17
CA VAL A 5 -33.61 14.48 -4.23
C VAL A 5 -33.45 15.06 -5.62
N GLU A 6 -33.26 16.37 -5.71
CA GLU A 6 -33.15 17.08 -6.97
C GLU A 6 -32.01 16.43 -7.78
N SER A 7 -32.33 15.84 -8.94
CA SER A 7 -31.35 15.05 -9.71
C SER A 7 -30.07 15.83 -10.03
N ALA A 8 -30.16 17.17 -10.06
CA ALA A 8 -29.02 18.06 -10.20
C ALA A 8 -27.99 17.91 -9.06
N THR A 9 -28.43 17.84 -7.79
CA THR A 9 -27.56 17.70 -6.62
C THR A 9 -26.87 16.34 -6.59
N VAL A 10 -27.58 15.28 -6.96
CA VAL A 10 -26.98 13.93 -7.11
C VAL A 10 -25.93 13.91 -8.22
N THR A 11 -26.22 14.54 -9.35
CA THR A 11 -25.30 14.59 -10.49
C THR A 11 -24.03 15.38 -10.15
N HIS A 12 -24.16 16.50 -9.43
CA HIS A 12 -23.02 17.29 -8.97
C HIS A 12 -22.13 16.52 -7.99
N GLY A 13 -22.73 15.86 -6.99
CA GLY A 13 -22.00 15.00 -6.06
C GLY A 13 -21.24 13.85 -6.74
N ILE A 14 -21.82 13.23 -7.77
CA ILE A 14 -21.12 12.23 -8.58
C ILE A 14 -19.88 12.85 -9.24
N GLN A 15 -20.00 14.00 -9.90
CA GLN A 15 -18.87 14.66 -10.57
C GLN A 15 -17.71 14.97 -9.62
N LEU A 16 -18.02 15.45 -8.40
CA LEU A 16 -17.01 15.72 -7.37
C LEU A 16 -16.32 14.43 -6.88
N ALA A 17 -17.06 13.32 -6.82
CA ALA A 17 -16.55 12.03 -6.35
C ALA A 17 -15.75 11.24 -7.40
N VAL A 18 -15.90 11.51 -8.70
CA VAL A 18 -15.19 10.78 -9.77
C VAL A 18 -13.66 10.85 -9.60
N ALA A 19 -13.12 12.03 -9.30
CA ALA A 19 -11.67 12.20 -9.19
C ALA A 19 -11.05 11.40 -8.01
N PRO A 20 -11.61 11.44 -6.78
CA PRO A 20 -11.15 10.56 -5.69
C PRO A 20 -11.31 9.07 -5.98
N VAL A 21 -12.41 8.66 -6.62
CA VAL A 21 -12.64 7.24 -6.98
C VAL A 21 -11.57 6.72 -7.92
N PHE A 22 -11.12 7.52 -8.89
CA PHE A 22 -10.03 7.14 -9.80
C PHE A 22 -8.74 6.76 -9.04
N LEU A 23 -8.45 7.46 -7.93
CA LEU A 23 -7.29 7.17 -7.10
C LEU A 23 -7.41 5.82 -6.38
N LEU A 24 -8.62 5.36 -6.02
CA LEU A 24 -8.83 4.03 -5.42
C LEU A 24 -8.43 2.90 -6.37
N THR A 25 -8.62 3.07 -7.68
CA THR A 25 -8.14 2.10 -8.68
C THR A 25 -6.62 2.01 -8.67
N ALA A 26 -5.92 3.15 -8.62
CA ALA A 26 -4.47 3.17 -8.51
C ALA A 26 -3.96 2.53 -7.21
N VAL A 27 -4.64 2.81 -6.08
CA VAL A 27 -4.32 2.20 -4.78
C VAL A 27 -4.51 0.68 -4.81
N SER A 28 -5.62 0.19 -5.37
CA SER A 28 -5.87 -1.25 -5.53
C SER A 28 -4.79 -1.94 -6.37
N GLY A 29 -4.41 -1.33 -7.49
CA GLY A 29 -3.31 -1.82 -8.33
C GLY A 29 -1.98 -1.89 -7.57
N MET A 30 -1.66 -0.86 -6.79
CA MET A 30 -0.45 -0.84 -5.96
C MET A 30 -0.48 -1.88 -4.84
N ILE A 31 -1.62 -2.10 -4.17
CA ILE A 31 -1.76 -3.16 -3.17
C ILE A 31 -1.49 -4.52 -3.82
N GLY A 32 -2.06 -4.79 -5.00
CA GLY A 32 -1.81 -6.01 -5.75
C GLY A 32 -0.33 -6.22 -6.10
N ALA A 33 0.34 -5.15 -6.57
CA ALA A 33 1.76 -5.20 -6.89
C ALA A 33 2.64 -5.51 -5.65
N VAL A 34 2.38 -4.85 -4.52
CA VAL A 34 3.12 -5.05 -3.26
C VAL A 34 2.83 -6.43 -2.66
N ALA A 35 1.56 -6.86 -2.64
CA ALA A 35 1.15 -8.16 -2.14
C ALA A 35 1.79 -9.31 -2.94
N GLY A 36 1.84 -9.19 -4.27
CA GLY A 36 2.52 -10.17 -5.12
C GLY A 36 4.03 -10.24 -4.86
N ARG A 37 4.69 -9.11 -4.55
CA ARG A 37 6.10 -9.10 -4.14
C ARG A 37 6.29 -9.71 -2.76
N LEU A 38 5.41 -9.38 -1.81
CA LEU A 38 5.45 -9.92 -0.45
C LEU A 38 5.29 -11.44 -0.42
N SER A 39 4.34 -12.01 -1.19
CA SER A 39 4.18 -13.46 -1.32
C SER A 39 5.49 -14.10 -1.76
N ARG A 40 6.12 -13.60 -2.84
CA ARG A 40 7.40 -14.13 -3.32
C ARG A 40 8.53 -14.04 -2.28
N ILE A 41 8.56 -13.00 -1.46
CA ILE A 41 9.54 -12.85 -0.37
C ILE A 41 9.28 -13.87 0.74
N ILE A 42 8.01 -14.05 1.14
CA ILE A 42 7.61 -15.02 2.17
C ILE A 42 7.86 -16.45 1.70
N ASP A 43 7.49 -16.79 0.46
CA ASP A 43 7.68 -18.11 -0.12
C ASP A 43 9.18 -18.48 -0.16
N ARG A 44 10.05 -17.53 -0.58
CA ARG A 44 11.51 -17.72 -0.52
C ARG A 44 12.02 -17.91 0.92
N GLY A 45 11.50 -17.15 1.87
CA GLY A 45 11.87 -17.27 3.28
C GLY A 45 11.50 -18.64 3.84
N ARG A 46 10.31 -19.14 3.50
CA ARG A 46 9.81 -20.45 3.93
C ARG A 46 10.63 -21.60 3.36
N VAL A 47 11.01 -21.54 2.08
CA VAL A 47 11.90 -22.54 1.46
C VAL A 47 13.28 -22.54 2.12
N LEU A 48 13.82 -21.36 2.44
CA LEU A 48 15.13 -21.26 3.10
C LEU A 48 15.08 -21.78 4.55
N GLU A 49 14.01 -21.50 5.28
CA GLU A 49 13.78 -22.01 6.64
C GLU A 49 13.62 -23.54 6.65
N GLU A 50 12.93 -24.10 5.66
CA GLU A 50 12.79 -25.55 5.48
C GLU A 50 14.14 -26.22 5.18
N LYS A 51 14.96 -25.61 4.31
CA LYS A 51 16.34 -26.09 4.04
C LYS A 51 17.22 -26.03 5.28
N LEU A 52 17.17 -24.94 6.06
CA LEU A 52 17.91 -24.81 7.31
C LEU A 52 17.52 -25.88 8.34
N ARG A 53 16.25 -26.30 8.34
CA ARG A 53 15.74 -27.33 9.24
C ARG A 53 16.13 -28.75 8.81
N LEU A 54 16.29 -29.02 7.51
CA LEU A 54 16.59 -30.35 6.96
C LEU A 54 18.10 -30.60 6.79
N ASP A 55 18.87 -29.61 6.32
CA ASP A 55 20.32 -29.69 6.04
C ASP A 55 21.12 -28.83 7.02
N ALA A 56 20.85 -28.95 8.33
CA ALA A 56 21.52 -28.16 9.36
C ALA A 56 23.02 -28.51 9.51
N GLU A 57 23.84 -28.13 8.54
CA GLU A 57 25.29 -28.11 8.68
C GLU A 57 25.66 -26.98 9.67
N PRO A 58 26.28 -27.28 10.82
CA PRO A 58 26.52 -26.31 11.88
C PRO A 58 27.44 -25.15 11.48
N VAL A 59 28.17 -25.28 10.35
CA VAL A 59 29.10 -24.28 9.82
C VAL A 59 28.39 -23.20 8.99
N LEU A 60 27.28 -23.53 8.31
CA LEU A 60 26.54 -22.61 7.42
C LEU A 60 25.32 -21.95 8.09
N ALA A 61 24.87 -22.49 9.21
CA ALA A 61 23.77 -21.95 10.03
C ALA A 61 23.81 -20.42 10.28
N PRO A 62 24.94 -19.77 10.60
CA PRO A 62 24.96 -18.32 10.83
C PRO A 62 24.72 -17.50 9.56
N GLN A 63 25.15 -17.97 8.39
CA GLN A 63 24.95 -17.27 7.11
C GLN A 63 23.48 -17.32 6.67
N TRP A 64 22.84 -18.48 6.81
CA TRP A 64 21.42 -18.66 6.45
C TRP A 64 20.49 -17.89 7.39
N ASN A 65 20.85 -17.79 8.68
CA ASN A 65 20.11 -16.93 9.63
C ASN A 65 20.22 -15.43 9.29
N ALA A 66 21.38 -14.96 8.83
CA ALA A 66 21.55 -13.58 8.39
C ALA A 66 20.69 -13.28 7.14
N GLU A 67 20.62 -14.21 6.19
CA GLU A 67 19.78 -14.10 5.00
C GLU A 67 18.28 -14.08 5.35
N LEU A 68 17.83 -14.95 6.26
CA LEU A 68 16.47 -14.95 6.81
C LEU A 68 16.10 -13.62 7.48
N GLY A 69 17.04 -13.02 8.24
CA GLY A 69 16.86 -11.70 8.85
C GLY A 69 16.65 -10.58 7.83
N MET A 70 17.37 -10.65 6.71
CA MET A 70 17.20 -9.70 5.60
C MET A 70 15.84 -9.88 4.91
N LEU A 71 15.39 -11.11 4.67
CA LEU A 71 14.07 -11.40 4.11
C LEU A 71 12.94 -10.92 5.04
N ARG A 72 13.05 -11.11 6.35
CA ARG A 72 12.08 -10.61 7.34
C ARG A 72 11.97 -9.08 7.34
N THR A 73 13.10 -8.38 7.25
CA THR A 73 13.12 -6.91 7.20
C THR A 73 12.41 -6.39 5.94
N ARG A 74 12.64 -7.03 4.79
CA ARG A 74 11.93 -6.72 3.54
C ARG A 74 10.44 -7.00 3.63
N GLY A 75 10.05 -8.14 4.20
CA GLY A 75 8.66 -8.51 4.43
C GLY A 75 7.93 -7.47 5.29
N ARG A 76 8.58 -6.97 6.34
CA ARG A 76 8.02 -5.90 7.18
C ARG A 76 7.81 -4.60 6.41
N LEU A 77 8.76 -4.20 5.57
CA LEU A 77 8.67 -2.96 4.80
C LEU A 77 7.53 -3.03 3.75
N ALA A 78 7.38 -4.17 3.08
CA ALA A 78 6.26 -4.42 2.18
C ALA A 78 4.91 -4.46 2.91
N ASN A 79 4.85 -5.10 4.09
CA ASN A 79 3.63 -5.11 4.90
C ASN A 79 3.25 -3.72 5.42
N SER A 80 4.22 -2.90 5.84
CA SER A 80 4.00 -1.49 6.20
C SER A 80 3.49 -0.67 5.01
N THR A 81 3.99 -0.94 3.80
CA THR A 81 3.50 -0.31 2.56
C THR A 81 2.03 -0.66 2.30
N ILE A 82 1.65 -1.94 2.45
CA ILE A 82 0.24 -2.36 2.31
C ILE A 82 -0.63 -1.64 3.35
N GLY A 83 -0.19 -1.56 4.61
CA GLY A 83 -0.91 -0.85 5.66
C GLY A 83 -1.14 0.64 5.33
N LEU A 84 -0.13 1.33 4.80
CA LEU A 84 -0.27 2.71 4.34
C LEU A 84 -1.23 2.83 3.14
N LEU A 85 -1.17 1.92 2.17
CA LEU A 85 -2.10 1.90 1.04
C LEU A 85 -3.55 1.66 1.49
N THR A 86 -3.77 0.76 2.45
CA THR A 86 -5.10 0.53 3.04
C THR A 86 -5.60 1.76 3.78
N LEU A 87 -4.75 2.44 4.55
CA LEU A 87 -5.10 3.69 5.23
C LEU A 87 -5.44 4.79 4.22
N CYS A 88 -4.67 4.92 3.14
CA CYS A 88 -4.98 5.82 2.03
C CYS A 88 -6.37 5.52 1.44
N ALA A 89 -6.65 4.25 1.09
CA ALA A 89 -7.96 3.87 0.55
C ALA A 89 -9.10 4.25 1.49
N PHE A 90 -8.91 4.07 2.80
CA PHE A 90 -9.87 4.47 3.82
C PHE A 90 -10.10 5.99 3.84
N MET A 91 -9.04 6.81 3.80
CA MET A 91 -9.16 8.27 3.77
C MET A 91 -9.85 8.80 2.51
N ILE A 92 -9.60 8.16 1.36
CA ILE A 92 -10.25 8.50 0.10
C ILE A 92 -11.72 8.08 0.11
N GLY A 93 -12.05 6.90 0.66
CA GLY A 93 -13.43 6.48 0.90
C GLY A 93 -14.17 7.46 1.82
N LEU A 94 -13.53 7.91 2.90
CA LEU A 94 -14.08 8.92 3.80
C LEU A 94 -14.32 10.26 3.09
N THR A 95 -13.40 10.68 2.21
CA THR A 95 -13.56 11.89 1.38
C THR A 95 -14.82 11.81 0.53
N ILE A 96 -15.06 10.68 -0.13
CA ILE A 96 -16.26 10.46 -0.96
C ILE A 96 -17.52 10.59 -0.10
N VAL A 97 -17.56 9.95 1.07
CA VAL A 97 -18.70 10.05 2.00
C VAL A 97 -18.95 11.50 2.42
N ILE A 98 -17.89 12.25 2.75
CA ILE A 98 -18.02 13.65 3.15
C ILE A 98 -18.55 14.53 2.02
N LEU A 99 -18.07 14.34 0.78
CA LEU A 99 -18.56 15.09 -0.39
C LEU A 99 -20.05 14.87 -0.62
N PHE A 100 -20.52 13.61 -0.54
CA PHE A 100 -21.94 13.31 -0.66
C PHE A 100 -22.78 13.86 0.50
N LEU A 101 -22.23 13.88 1.73
CA LEU A 101 -22.89 14.51 2.87
C LEU A 101 -22.97 16.04 2.74
N GLY A 102 -21.92 16.69 2.22
CA GLY A 102 -21.90 18.14 1.98
C GLY A 102 -22.91 18.59 0.91
N GLU A 103 -23.16 17.77 -0.10
CA GLU A 103 -24.19 18.03 -1.12
C GLU A 103 -25.62 17.87 -0.58
N THR A 104 -25.84 16.90 0.32
CA THR A 104 -27.18 16.60 0.87
C THR A 104 -27.55 17.44 2.09
N THR A 105 -26.54 17.94 2.82
CA THR A 105 -26.71 18.76 4.01
C THR A 105 -26.05 20.10 3.75
N ALA A 106 -26.75 21.23 3.88
CA ALA A 106 -26.20 22.60 3.66
C ALA A 106 -25.09 23.03 4.66
N LEU A 107 -24.41 22.06 5.28
CA LEU A 107 -23.28 22.20 6.17
C LEU A 107 -22.01 22.40 5.33
N ARG A 108 -21.13 23.32 5.77
CA ARG A 108 -19.82 23.58 5.15
C ARG A 108 -18.81 22.46 5.43
N VAL A 109 -19.14 21.22 5.02
CA VAL A 109 -18.29 20.04 5.27
C VAL A 109 -17.16 19.91 4.24
N ASP A 110 -17.18 20.72 3.18
CA ASP A 110 -16.22 20.72 2.07
C ASP A 110 -14.77 20.86 2.53
N ARG A 111 -14.52 21.66 3.58
CA ARG A 111 -13.17 21.80 4.15
C ARG A 111 -12.64 20.49 4.73
N TYR A 112 -13.49 19.70 5.38
CA TYR A 112 -13.10 18.41 5.94
C TYR A 112 -12.79 17.39 4.83
N ALA A 113 -13.54 17.42 3.71
CA ALA A 113 -13.23 16.61 2.54
C ALA A 113 -11.83 16.93 1.98
N ILE A 114 -11.47 18.20 1.88
CA ILE A 114 -10.14 18.63 1.40
C ILE A 114 -9.04 18.11 2.33
N TYR A 115 -9.19 18.24 3.65
CA TYR A 115 -8.19 17.73 4.60
C TYR A 115 -8.07 16.20 4.55
N ALA A 116 -9.20 15.48 4.48
CA ALA A 116 -9.20 14.02 4.37
C ALA A 116 -8.54 13.55 3.07
N PHE A 117 -8.84 14.21 1.94
CA PHE A 117 -8.26 13.90 0.65
C PHE A 117 -6.75 14.13 0.64
N LEU A 118 -6.30 15.30 1.12
CA LEU A 118 -4.88 15.64 1.15
C LEU A 118 -4.09 14.68 2.06
N ALA A 119 -4.65 14.32 3.21
CA ALA A 119 -4.06 13.33 4.09
C ALA A 119 -4.01 11.93 3.43
N GLY A 120 -5.05 11.53 2.69
CA GLY A 120 -5.04 10.31 1.88
C GLY A 120 -3.93 10.30 0.83
N VAL A 121 -3.82 11.38 0.03
CA VAL A 121 -2.74 11.54 -0.97
C VAL A 121 -1.36 11.54 -0.31
N SER A 122 -1.20 12.17 0.86
CA SER A 122 0.07 12.14 1.59
C SER A 122 0.44 10.72 2.04
N CYS A 123 -0.55 9.93 2.45
CA CYS A 123 -0.37 8.53 2.83
C CYS A 123 -0.01 7.67 1.61
N PHE A 124 -0.62 7.92 0.46
CA PHE A 124 -0.24 7.29 -0.81
C PHE A 124 1.21 7.60 -1.18
N MET A 125 1.64 8.87 -1.06
CA MET A 125 3.00 9.28 -1.34
C MET A 125 4.01 8.60 -0.39
N ALA A 126 3.69 8.53 0.90
CA ALA A 126 4.51 7.81 1.88
C ALA A 126 4.61 6.31 1.54
N ALA A 127 3.51 5.67 1.12
CA ALA A 127 3.51 4.29 0.67
C ALA A 127 4.40 4.08 -0.55
N LEU A 128 4.36 4.98 -1.54
CA LEU A 128 5.24 4.95 -2.71
C LEU A 128 6.72 5.09 -2.31
N CYS A 129 7.05 5.97 -1.37
CA CYS A 129 8.40 6.09 -0.84
C CYS A 129 8.87 4.80 -0.14
N CYS A 130 8.01 4.17 0.67
CA CYS A 130 8.32 2.87 1.30
C CYS A 130 8.52 1.77 0.25
N PHE A 131 7.67 1.73 -0.76
CA PHE A 131 7.78 0.79 -1.87
C PHE A 131 9.06 0.99 -2.68
N PHE A 132 9.41 2.26 -2.94
CA PHE A 132 10.64 2.63 -3.63
C PHE A 132 11.87 2.23 -2.82
N ALA A 133 11.87 2.50 -1.51
CA ALA A 133 12.94 2.08 -0.61
C ALA A 133 13.10 0.55 -0.58
N GLU A 134 11.99 -0.20 -0.54
CA GLU A 134 12.01 -1.66 -0.63
C GLU A 134 12.59 -2.14 -1.97
N THR A 135 12.21 -1.48 -3.07
CA THR A 135 12.74 -1.79 -4.41
C THR A 135 14.23 -1.51 -4.52
N LEU A 136 14.71 -0.38 -4.01
CA LEU A 136 16.15 -0.08 -3.95
C LEU A 136 16.91 -1.09 -3.10
N LEU A 137 16.34 -1.50 -1.96
CA LEU A 137 16.93 -2.52 -1.10
C LEU A 137 16.98 -3.89 -1.80
N ALA A 138 15.96 -4.21 -2.61
CA ALA A 138 15.94 -5.39 -3.47
C ALA A 138 17.09 -5.36 -4.49
N THR A 139 17.27 -4.23 -5.18
CA THR A 139 18.31 -4.05 -6.21
C THR A 139 19.72 -4.03 -5.62
N ARG A 140 19.94 -3.48 -4.42
CA ARG A 140 21.27 -3.46 -3.79
C ARG A 140 21.82 -4.86 -3.46
N VAL A 141 20.95 -5.85 -3.25
CA VAL A 141 21.35 -7.24 -3.04
C VAL A 141 21.61 -7.97 -4.36
N LEU A 142 21.09 -7.45 -5.47
CA LEU A 142 21.46 -7.85 -6.83
C LEU A 142 22.73 -7.14 -7.32
N LYS A 143 23.69 -6.87 -6.44
CA LYS A 143 25.08 -6.84 -6.88
C LYS A 143 25.41 -8.26 -7.29
N PHE A 144 25.18 -8.54 -8.58
CA PHE A 144 25.84 -9.58 -9.34
C PHE A 144 27.28 -9.70 -8.87
N GLY A 145 27.73 -10.95 -8.71
CA GLY A 145 29.03 -11.30 -8.19
C GLY A 145 30.09 -10.30 -8.59
N GLN A 146 30.85 -9.83 -7.59
CA GLN A 146 32.23 -9.54 -7.89
C GLN A 146 32.78 -10.86 -8.42
N ALA A 147 33.00 -10.86 -9.74
CA ALA A 147 33.80 -11.84 -10.41
C ALA A 147 35.06 -12.04 -9.56
N GLU A 148 35.26 -13.30 -9.21
CA GLU A 148 36.55 -13.95 -9.15
C GLU A 148 37.62 -13.15 -9.89
N ASP A 149 38.58 -12.62 -9.13
CA ASP A 149 39.99 -12.48 -9.48
C ASP A 149 40.80 -12.60 -8.17
#